data_AF-A0A2E5ZCR3-F1
#
_entry.id   AF-A0A2E5ZCR3-F1
#
_cell.length_a   1.000
_cell.length_b   1.000
_cell.length_c   1.000
_cell.angle_alpha   90.00
_cell.angle_beta   90.00
_cell.angle_gamma   90.00
#
_symmetry.space_group_name_H-M   'P 1'
#
loop_
_entity.id
_entity.type
_entity.pdbx_description
1 polymer ?
#
loop_
_entity_poly.entity_id
_entity_poly.type
_entity_poly.pdbx_seq_one_letter_code
_entity_poly.pdbx_strand_id
1 'polypeptide(L)'
;MVSPEYWGIAGDPISHSPTPRMFSIIGEFMGLKSNQIYIQSSSIDDFLTQVSEIKGDIWISCTSPLKHAVPSGLSVNSPEGVFALNQLMRSGGRWSGANTDGWGFISASRHLGVDPSIATLRIRGGGSAARSIAAAWSSEGGSIIPEAGRRPLLNGPWDGSVLDSGKADLAVDMDAPPAGGNSVDLEGALQVSVSYDDKTSKDEFAVIMLAAQHLRAWEQLFLPSMVNELPSLDELLSSI
;
A
#
# COMPACT_ATOMS: atom_id res chain seq x y z
N MET A 1 5.99 23.29 11.66
CA MET A 1 5.06 22.31 11.03
C MET A 1 4.41 21.51 12.15
N VAL A 2 3.12 21.21 12.07
CA VAL A 2 2.41 20.47 13.12
C VAL A 2 1.99 19.12 12.52
N SER A 3 2.54 18.04 13.06
CA SER A 3 2.13 16.65 12.77
C SER A 3 0.70 16.39 13.26
N PRO A 4 -0.01 15.38 12.71
CA PRO A 4 -1.18 14.85 13.41
C PRO A 4 -0.79 14.42 14.82
N GLU A 5 -1.71 14.51 15.77
CA GLU A 5 -1.46 14.17 17.17
C GLU A 5 -1.20 12.66 17.34
N TYR A 6 -1.80 11.86 16.46
CA TYR A 6 -1.61 10.41 16.39
C TYR A 6 -1.31 9.93 14.97
N TRP A 7 -0.44 8.94 14.86
CA TRP A 7 -0.30 8.12 13.67
C TRP A 7 -0.25 6.63 13.99
N GLY A 8 -0.54 5.76 13.03
CA GLY A 8 -0.52 4.34 13.34
C GLY A 8 -1.05 3.42 12.27
N ILE A 9 -1.36 2.21 12.69
CA ILE A 9 -1.89 1.15 11.84
C ILE A 9 -3.24 0.65 12.34
N ALA A 10 -4.13 0.31 11.40
CA ALA A 10 -5.36 -0.41 11.68
C ALA A 10 -5.55 -1.64 10.77
N GLY A 11 -6.04 -2.73 11.33
CA GLY A 11 -6.37 -3.98 10.62
C GLY A 11 -6.28 -5.20 11.52
N ASP A 12 -6.29 -6.39 10.93
CA ASP A 12 -6.15 -7.65 11.67
C ASP A 12 -5.58 -8.77 10.78
N PRO A 13 -4.38 -9.31 11.06
CA PRO A 13 -3.47 -8.97 12.16
C PRO A 13 -2.55 -7.77 11.84
N ILE A 14 -2.05 -7.10 12.89
CA ILE A 14 -1.11 -5.95 12.77
C ILE A 14 0.16 -6.07 13.63
N SER A 15 0.33 -7.16 14.40
CA SER A 15 1.43 -7.32 15.37
C SER A 15 2.82 -7.24 14.75
N HIS A 16 2.99 -7.75 13.53
CA HIS A 16 4.26 -7.78 12.80
C HIS A 16 4.37 -6.65 11.78
N SER A 17 3.56 -5.59 11.91
CA SER A 17 3.58 -4.53 10.92
C SER A 17 4.76 -3.57 11.13
N PRO A 18 5.63 -3.37 10.14
CA PRO A 18 6.66 -2.33 10.13
C PRO A 18 6.10 -0.90 9.92
N THR A 19 4.80 -0.72 9.65
CA THR A 19 4.17 0.60 9.45
C THR A 19 4.46 1.63 10.55
N PRO A 20 4.37 1.32 11.86
CA PRO A 20 4.69 2.29 12.91
C PRO A 20 6.15 2.76 12.85
N ARG A 21 7.07 1.86 12.48
CA ARG A 21 8.48 2.19 12.26
C ARG A 21 8.66 3.11 11.06
N MET A 22 7.92 2.90 9.97
CA MET A 22 7.92 3.82 8.80
C MET A 22 7.49 5.23 9.19
N PHE A 23 6.42 5.36 9.97
CA PHE A 23 5.98 6.66 10.50
C PHE A 23 7.07 7.33 11.34
N SER A 24 7.73 6.58 12.24
CA SER A 24 8.81 7.11 13.06
C SER A 24 10.01 7.58 12.23
N ILE A 25 10.48 6.79 11.27
CA ILE A 25 11.67 7.15 10.47
C ILE A 25 11.40 8.41 9.65
N ILE A 26 10.29 8.45 8.90
CA ILE A 26 9.95 9.61 8.07
C ILE A 26 9.66 10.83 8.97
N GLY A 27 8.97 10.62 10.09
CA GLY A 27 8.71 11.65 11.09
C GLY A 27 9.98 12.28 11.66
N GLU A 28 10.93 11.45 12.10
CA GLU A 28 12.23 11.87 12.64
C GLU A 28 13.04 12.65 11.59
N PHE A 29 13.07 12.16 10.34
CA PHE A 29 13.71 12.86 9.23
C PHE A 29 13.13 14.25 9.02
N MET A 30 11.80 14.38 9.13
CA MET A 30 11.08 15.65 8.99
C MET A 30 11.09 16.52 10.26
N GLY A 31 11.73 16.08 11.35
CA GLY A 31 11.71 16.78 12.64
C GLY A 31 10.35 16.80 13.34
N LEU A 32 9.49 15.81 13.05
CA LEU A 32 8.13 15.67 13.54
C LEU A 32 8.01 14.52 14.53
N LYS A 33 7.05 14.66 15.45
CA LYS A 33 6.71 13.62 16.43
C LYS A 33 5.20 13.48 16.54
N SER A 34 4.72 12.27 16.75
CA SER A 34 3.31 11.97 16.95
C SER A 34 3.18 10.74 17.84
N ASN A 35 2.05 10.59 18.52
CA ASN A 35 1.78 9.42 19.33
C ASN A 35 1.45 8.23 18.41
N GLN A 36 2.07 7.07 18.67
CA GLN A 36 1.75 5.86 17.91
C GLN A 36 0.47 5.20 18.44
N ILE A 37 -0.40 4.78 17.52
CA ILE A 37 -1.61 4.02 17.82
C ILE A 37 -1.67 2.72 17.01
N TYR A 38 -2.30 1.72 17.60
CA TYR A 38 -2.46 0.38 17.05
C TYR A 38 -3.91 -0.02 17.22
N ILE A 39 -4.65 -0.12 16.13
CA ILE A 39 -6.09 -0.41 16.14
C ILE A 39 -6.29 -1.78 15.53
N GLN A 40 -6.35 -2.80 16.38
CA GLN A 40 -6.67 -4.13 15.92
C GLN A 40 -8.17 -4.20 15.66
N SER A 41 -8.54 -4.37 14.39
CA SER A 41 -9.94 -4.37 13.98
C SER A 41 -10.15 -5.14 12.69
N SER A 42 -11.17 -6.00 12.71
CA SER A 42 -11.56 -6.82 11.56
C SER A 42 -12.84 -6.31 10.86
N SER A 43 -13.44 -5.22 11.34
CA SER A 43 -14.65 -4.63 10.75
C SER A 43 -14.63 -3.11 10.81
N ILE A 44 -15.40 -2.47 9.91
CA ILE A 44 -15.49 -1.02 9.88
C ILE A 44 -16.16 -0.44 11.13
N ASP A 45 -17.17 -1.13 11.68
CA ASP A 45 -17.91 -0.63 12.85
C ASP A 45 -17.04 -0.60 14.11
N ASP A 46 -16.22 -1.64 14.29
CA ASP A 46 -15.26 -1.72 15.39
C ASP A 46 -14.16 -0.66 15.22
N PHE A 47 -13.61 -0.53 14.00
CA PHE A 47 -12.67 0.54 13.68
C PHE A 47 -13.24 1.93 14.02
N LEU A 48 -14.47 2.23 13.58
CA LEU A 48 -15.15 3.50 13.83
C LEU A 48 -15.36 3.75 15.33
N THR A 49 -15.70 2.71 16.09
CA THR A 49 -15.86 2.78 17.54
C THR A 49 -14.53 3.19 18.19
N GLN A 50 -13.44 2.49 17.88
CA GLN A 50 -12.12 2.76 18.47
C GLN A 50 -11.59 4.16 18.11
N VAL A 51 -11.71 4.59 16.85
CA VAL A 51 -11.23 5.94 16.44
C VAL A 51 -12.08 7.08 16.99
N SER A 52 -13.32 6.81 17.41
CA SER A 52 -14.20 7.82 18.03
C SER A 52 -13.73 8.23 19.43
N GLU A 53 -13.02 7.34 20.14
CA GLU A 53 -12.50 7.59 21.48
C GLU A 53 -11.22 8.43 21.47
N ILE A 54 -10.50 8.41 20.35
CA ILE A 54 -9.29 9.20 20.15
C ILE A 54 -9.68 10.62 19.77
N LYS A 55 -9.19 11.62 20.51
CA LYS A 55 -9.39 13.04 20.19
C LYS A 55 -8.23 13.56 19.35
N GLY A 56 -8.45 14.63 18.59
CA GLY A 56 -7.40 15.25 17.77
C GLY A 56 -7.26 14.66 16.36
N ASP A 57 -6.24 15.14 15.66
CA ASP A 57 -5.93 14.74 14.29
C ASP A 57 -5.19 13.40 14.27
N ILE A 58 -5.58 12.51 13.35
CA ILE A 58 -5.09 11.13 13.30
C ILE A 58 -4.74 10.75 11.87
N TRP A 59 -3.60 10.10 11.68
CA TRP A 59 -3.25 9.41 10.44
C TRP A 59 -3.13 7.89 10.64
N ILE A 60 -3.97 7.12 9.97
CA ILE A 60 -3.97 5.66 10.02
C ILE A 60 -3.60 5.07 8.67
N SER A 61 -2.59 4.21 8.65
CA SER A 61 -2.38 3.26 7.57
C SER A 61 -3.28 2.04 7.80
N CYS A 62 -4.17 1.74 6.86
CA CYS A 62 -5.11 0.63 6.94
C CYS A 62 -4.63 -0.58 6.15
N THR A 63 -4.68 -1.74 6.78
CA THR A 63 -4.44 -3.03 6.13
C THR A 63 -5.72 -3.87 6.06
N SER A 64 -5.62 -5.08 5.54
CA SER A 64 -6.72 -6.04 5.53
C SER A 64 -7.26 -6.27 6.95
N PRO A 65 -8.58 -6.47 7.11
CA PRO A 65 -9.63 -6.47 6.08
C PRO A 65 -10.25 -5.08 5.79
N LEU A 66 -9.75 -3.99 6.39
CA LEU A 66 -10.43 -2.69 6.43
C LEU A 66 -10.46 -1.93 5.09
N LYS A 67 -9.45 -2.14 4.22
CA LYS A 67 -9.21 -1.30 3.02
C LYS A 67 -10.43 -1.06 2.13
N HIS A 68 -11.33 -2.05 2.00
CA HIS A 68 -12.54 -1.94 1.17
C HIS A 68 -13.74 -1.29 1.87
N ALA A 69 -13.77 -1.34 3.20
CA ALA A 69 -14.90 -0.88 3.99
C ALA A 69 -14.78 0.60 4.37
N VAL A 70 -13.54 1.10 4.52
CA VAL A 70 -13.27 2.48 4.93
C VAL A 70 -13.81 3.56 3.98
N PRO A 71 -13.84 3.42 2.63
CA PRO A 71 -14.38 4.48 1.78
C PRO A 71 -15.86 4.76 2.07
N SER A 72 -16.67 3.69 2.18
CA SER A 72 -18.09 3.79 2.51
C SER A 72 -18.29 4.22 3.96
N GLY A 73 -17.61 3.57 4.92
CA GLY A 73 -17.77 3.85 6.35
C GLY A 73 -17.37 5.25 6.78
N LEU A 74 -16.47 5.91 6.04
CA LEU A 74 -16.03 7.28 6.31
C LEU A 74 -16.58 8.30 5.32
N SER A 75 -17.37 7.88 4.32
CA SER A 75 -17.84 8.75 3.23
C SER A 75 -16.69 9.46 2.51
N VAL A 76 -15.60 8.73 2.23
CA VAL A 76 -14.40 9.21 1.54
C VAL A 76 -14.32 8.59 0.16
N ASN A 77 -14.05 9.40 -0.85
CA ASN A 77 -13.88 8.93 -2.22
C ASN A 77 -12.68 7.98 -2.33
N SER A 78 -12.81 6.94 -3.15
CA SER A 78 -11.71 6.04 -3.47
C SER A 78 -11.55 5.96 -5.00
N PRO A 79 -10.37 5.55 -5.50
CA PRO A 79 -10.15 5.46 -6.94
C PRO A 79 -11.13 4.47 -7.59
N GLU A 80 -11.69 4.87 -8.74
CA GLU A 80 -12.64 4.07 -9.51
C GLU A 80 -12.02 2.72 -9.93
N GLY A 81 -12.79 1.64 -9.83
CA GLY A 81 -12.33 0.27 -10.09
C GLY A 81 -11.48 -0.35 -8.97
N VAL A 82 -10.76 0.46 -8.20
CA VAL A 82 -9.98 -0.03 -7.04
C VAL A 82 -10.88 -0.17 -5.81
N PHE A 83 -11.70 0.85 -5.51
CA PHE A 83 -12.67 0.87 -4.40
C PHE A 83 -12.04 0.48 -3.05
N ALA A 84 -10.89 1.08 -2.73
CA ALA A 84 -10.17 0.83 -1.49
C ALA A 84 -9.25 2.00 -1.12
N LEU A 85 -9.00 2.19 0.16
CA LEU A 85 -8.00 3.13 0.69
C LEU A 85 -7.08 2.37 1.67
N ASN A 86 -5.79 2.68 1.65
CA ASN A 86 -4.81 2.13 2.58
C ASN A 86 -4.22 3.22 3.50
N GLN A 87 -4.58 4.49 3.30
CA GLN A 87 -4.12 5.62 4.11
C GLN A 87 -5.31 6.53 4.41
N LEU A 88 -5.50 6.87 5.67
CA LEU A 88 -6.61 7.70 6.16
C LEU A 88 -6.07 8.82 7.04
N MET A 89 -6.57 10.04 6.83
CA MET A 89 -6.24 11.20 7.64
C MET A 89 -7.54 11.85 8.14
N ARG A 90 -7.68 11.97 9.46
CA ARG A 90 -8.69 12.81 10.10
C ARG A 90 -8.03 14.11 10.52
N SER A 91 -8.39 15.22 9.87
CA SER A 91 -7.91 16.55 10.26
C SER A 91 -9.07 17.52 10.46
N GLY A 92 -9.10 18.18 11.62
CA GLY A 92 -10.20 19.09 11.99
C GLY A 92 -11.57 18.40 11.97
N GLY A 93 -11.60 17.11 12.34
CA GLY A 93 -12.81 16.27 12.35
C GLY A 93 -13.26 15.77 10.97
N ARG A 94 -12.55 16.06 9.88
CA ARG A 94 -12.90 15.58 8.53
C ARG A 94 -11.95 14.48 8.08
N TRP A 95 -12.52 13.42 7.52
CA TRP A 95 -11.76 12.32 6.95
C TRP A 95 -11.39 12.57 5.49
N SER A 96 -10.19 12.17 5.15
CA SER A 96 -9.66 12.05 3.79
C SER A 96 -8.85 10.77 3.71
N GLY A 97 -8.51 10.33 2.51
CA GLY A 97 -7.71 9.14 2.35
C GLY A 97 -7.13 9.00 0.96
N ALA A 98 -6.17 8.09 0.88
CA ALA A 98 -5.47 7.74 -0.35
C ALA A 98 -5.33 6.23 -0.49
N ASN A 99 -5.16 5.79 -1.73
CA ASN A 99 -4.66 4.46 -2.04
C ASN A 99 -3.27 4.59 -2.66
N THR A 100 -2.26 4.10 -1.95
CA THR A 100 -0.85 4.22 -2.32
C THR A 100 -0.19 2.87 -2.64
N ASP A 101 -0.94 1.76 -2.54
CA ASP A 101 -0.42 0.41 -2.80
C ASP A 101 0.15 0.31 -4.23
N GLY A 102 -0.61 0.72 -5.25
CA GLY A 102 -0.18 0.67 -6.64
C GLY A 102 1.06 1.51 -6.92
N TRP A 103 1.13 2.74 -6.38
CA TRP A 103 2.33 3.57 -6.52
C TRP A 103 3.55 2.93 -5.86
N GLY A 104 3.37 2.37 -4.65
CA GLY A 104 4.42 1.65 -3.95
C GLY A 104 4.99 0.50 -4.78
N PHE A 105 4.12 -0.26 -5.45
CA PHE A 105 4.52 -1.37 -6.31
C PHE A 105 5.30 -0.91 -7.55
N ILE A 106 4.83 0.17 -8.21
CA ILE A 106 5.52 0.75 -9.37
C ILE A 106 6.90 1.27 -8.99
N SER A 107 7.00 2.00 -7.89
CA SER A 107 8.27 2.53 -7.39
C SER A 107 9.25 1.41 -7.02
N ALA A 108 8.78 0.36 -6.32
CA ALA A 108 9.59 -0.80 -6.00
C ALA A 108 10.04 -1.57 -7.24
N SER A 109 9.19 -1.70 -8.26
CA SER A 109 9.53 -2.35 -9.53
C SER A 109 10.65 -1.59 -10.26
N ARG A 110 10.55 -0.25 -10.31
CA ARG A 110 11.60 0.61 -10.86
C ARG A 110 12.91 0.51 -10.08
N HIS A 111 12.83 0.41 -8.75
CA HIS A 111 14.01 0.20 -7.91
C HIS A 111 14.72 -1.13 -8.20
N LEU A 112 13.98 -2.17 -8.60
CA LEU A 112 14.55 -3.44 -9.09
C LEU A 112 14.99 -3.40 -10.57
N GLY A 113 14.89 -2.26 -11.24
CA GLY A 113 15.27 -2.10 -12.65
C GLY A 113 14.21 -2.56 -13.66
N VAL A 114 12.98 -2.84 -13.22
CA VAL A 114 11.84 -3.14 -14.11
C VAL A 114 11.10 -1.86 -14.42
N ASP A 115 11.00 -1.49 -15.71
CA ASP A 115 10.22 -0.33 -16.16
C ASP A 115 8.78 -0.75 -16.49
N PRO A 116 7.78 -0.35 -15.66
CA PRO A 116 6.39 -0.75 -15.86
C PRO A 116 5.77 -0.22 -17.15
N SER A 117 6.35 0.79 -17.81
CA SER A 117 5.79 1.37 -19.03
C SER A 117 5.89 0.47 -20.26
N ILE A 118 6.79 -0.52 -20.21
CA ILE A 118 7.06 -1.46 -21.30
C ILE A 118 6.99 -2.92 -20.86
N ALA A 119 6.96 -3.17 -19.55
CA ALA A 119 6.99 -4.50 -18.98
C ALA A 119 5.60 -5.15 -18.88
N THR A 120 5.59 -6.48 -18.88
CA THR A 120 4.40 -7.30 -18.64
C THR A 120 4.40 -7.83 -17.21
N LEU A 121 3.33 -7.55 -16.46
CA LEU A 121 3.11 -8.05 -15.10
C LEU A 121 2.18 -9.27 -15.11
N ARG A 122 2.66 -10.40 -14.58
CA ARG A 122 1.78 -11.53 -14.22
C ARG A 122 1.30 -11.35 -12.79
N ILE A 123 -0.01 -11.28 -12.59
CA ILE A 123 -0.59 -11.00 -11.26
C ILE A 123 -1.63 -12.06 -10.90
N ARG A 124 -1.41 -12.73 -9.77
CA ARG A 124 -2.39 -13.66 -9.20
C ARG A 124 -3.16 -13.01 -8.06
N GLY A 125 -4.48 -12.97 -8.15
CA GLY A 125 -5.37 -12.42 -7.11
C GLY A 125 -6.05 -11.10 -7.50
N GLY A 126 -7.19 -10.81 -6.85
CA GLY A 126 -8.09 -9.68 -7.19
C GLY A 126 -8.52 -8.82 -6.01
N GLY A 127 -7.78 -8.84 -4.90
CA GLY A 127 -8.01 -7.99 -3.72
C GLY A 127 -7.71 -6.50 -3.98
N SER A 128 -7.91 -5.64 -2.96
CA SER A 128 -7.64 -4.18 -3.02
C SER A 128 -6.25 -3.86 -3.55
N ALA A 129 -5.22 -4.47 -2.97
CA ALA A 129 -3.84 -4.23 -3.38
C ALA A 129 -3.64 -4.66 -4.84
N ALA A 130 -4.14 -5.83 -5.24
CA ALA A 130 -4.02 -6.32 -6.62
C ALA A 130 -4.69 -5.38 -7.63
N ARG A 131 -5.90 -4.87 -7.33
CA ARG A 131 -6.58 -3.88 -8.19
C ARG A 131 -5.86 -2.53 -8.24
N SER A 132 -5.29 -2.09 -7.12
CA SER A 132 -4.48 -0.87 -7.07
C SER A 132 -3.21 -1.01 -7.92
N ILE A 133 -2.54 -2.16 -7.83
CA ILE A 133 -1.37 -2.50 -8.65
C ILE A 133 -1.74 -2.57 -10.13
N ALA A 134 -2.81 -3.29 -10.49
CA ALA A 134 -3.25 -3.40 -11.88
C ALA A 134 -3.60 -2.03 -12.49
N ALA A 135 -4.32 -1.19 -11.75
CA ALA A 135 -4.65 0.17 -12.18
C ALA A 135 -3.38 1.02 -12.40
N ALA A 136 -2.45 0.99 -11.44
CA ALA A 136 -1.20 1.75 -11.55
C ALA A 136 -0.31 1.23 -12.69
N TRP A 137 -0.16 -0.09 -12.82
CA TRP A 137 0.64 -0.72 -13.88
C TRP A 137 0.12 -0.40 -15.28
N SER A 138 -1.19 -0.56 -15.48
CA SER A 138 -1.83 -0.17 -16.74
C SER A 138 -1.71 1.33 -17.02
N SER A 139 -1.74 2.19 -16.00
CA SER A 139 -1.63 3.64 -16.20
C SER A 139 -0.22 4.08 -16.64
N GLU A 140 0.80 3.28 -16.33
CA GLU A 140 2.18 3.50 -16.80
C GLU A 140 2.36 3.02 -18.25
N GLY A 141 1.44 2.21 -18.78
CA GLY A 141 1.47 1.65 -20.14
C GLY A 141 1.79 0.15 -20.21
N GLY A 142 2.05 -0.49 -19.07
CA GLY A 142 2.43 -1.90 -18.99
C GLY A 142 1.27 -2.85 -19.25
N SER A 143 1.61 -4.04 -19.76
CA SER A 143 0.65 -5.12 -20.00
C SER A 143 0.46 -6.00 -18.77
N ILE A 144 -0.69 -6.66 -18.63
CA ILE A 144 -1.04 -7.48 -17.47
C ILE A 144 -1.51 -8.86 -17.93
N ILE A 145 -0.97 -9.92 -17.32
CA ILE A 145 -1.45 -11.29 -17.46
C ILE A 145 -2.09 -11.70 -16.12
N PRO A 146 -3.43 -11.72 -16.01
CA PRO A 146 -4.10 -12.13 -14.77
C PRO A 146 -4.06 -13.66 -14.61
N GLU A 147 -3.72 -14.10 -13.41
CA GLU A 147 -3.71 -15.51 -13.02
C GLU A 147 -4.85 -15.83 -12.06
N ALA A 148 -5.42 -17.03 -12.21
CA ALA A 148 -6.53 -17.48 -11.38
C ALA A 148 -6.08 -17.64 -9.91
N GLY A 149 -6.63 -16.76 -9.06
CA GLY A 149 -6.43 -16.76 -7.62
C GLY A 149 -7.62 -17.31 -6.83
N ARG A 150 -7.57 -17.13 -5.51
CA ARG A 150 -8.75 -17.23 -4.63
C ARG A 150 -9.79 -16.17 -5.01
N ARG A 151 -9.35 -14.99 -5.45
CA ARG A 151 -10.22 -13.95 -6.01
C ARG A 151 -9.74 -13.59 -7.41
N PRO A 152 -10.61 -13.62 -8.43
CA PRO A 152 -10.22 -13.17 -9.77
C PRO A 152 -10.00 -11.66 -9.80
N LEU A 153 -9.03 -11.20 -10.60
CA LEU A 153 -8.93 -9.80 -10.97
C LEU A 153 -10.10 -9.49 -11.93
N LEU A 154 -11.11 -8.79 -11.43
CA LEU A 154 -12.30 -8.43 -12.20
C LEU A 154 -12.00 -7.27 -13.16
N ASN A 155 -13.03 -6.82 -13.89
CA ASN A 155 -12.95 -5.69 -14.79
C ASN A 155 -12.60 -4.39 -14.05
N GLY A 156 -11.80 -3.54 -14.67
CA GLY A 156 -11.41 -2.25 -14.14
C GLY A 156 -10.68 -1.37 -15.16
N PRO A 157 -10.07 -0.25 -14.71
CA PRO A 157 -9.34 0.66 -15.59
C PRO A 157 -8.18 0.02 -16.37
N TRP A 158 -7.75 -1.19 -15.96
CA TRP A 158 -6.67 -1.96 -16.59
C TRP A 158 -7.12 -2.85 -17.76
N ASP A 159 -8.43 -2.96 -18.04
CA ASP A 159 -8.96 -3.92 -19.03
C ASP A 159 -8.31 -3.77 -20.42
N GLY A 160 -7.94 -2.54 -20.81
CA GLY A 160 -7.26 -2.27 -22.08
C GLY A 160 -5.83 -2.79 -22.18
N SER A 161 -5.24 -3.23 -21.07
CA SER A 161 -3.85 -3.69 -20.97
C SER A 161 -3.74 -5.19 -20.67
N VAL A 162 -4.88 -5.90 -20.59
CA VAL A 162 -4.90 -7.33 -20.27
C VAL A 162 -4.52 -8.15 -21.50
N LEU A 163 -3.62 -9.12 -21.30
CA LEU A 163 -3.21 -10.13 -22.27
C LEU A 163 -3.72 -11.51 -21.84
N ASP A 164 -4.15 -12.32 -22.80
CA ASP A 164 -4.61 -13.70 -22.55
C ASP A 164 -3.45 -14.64 -22.16
N SER A 165 -2.25 -14.39 -22.70
CA SER A 165 -1.05 -15.19 -22.46
C SER A 165 0.21 -14.43 -22.89
N GLY A 166 1.38 -14.89 -22.46
CA GLY A 166 2.66 -14.31 -22.84
C GLY A 166 3.75 -14.54 -21.80
N LYS A 167 4.94 -14.01 -22.08
CA LYS A 167 6.01 -13.94 -21.09
C LYS A 167 5.82 -12.70 -20.21
N ALA A 168 5.99 -12.88 -18.91
CA ALA A 168 5.99 -11.77 -17.97
C ALA A 168 7.41 -11.40 -17.58
N ASP A 169 7.68 -10.11 -17.44
CA ASP A 169 8.94 -9.60 -16.91
C ASP A 169 8.94 -9.64 -15.38
N LEU A 170 7.77 -9.41 -14.78
CA LEU A 170 7.55 -9.43 -13.34
C LEU A 170 6.33 -10.27 -13.00
N ALA A 171 6.40 -11.07 -11.94
CA ALA A 171 5.28 -11.86 -11.43
C ALA A 171 5.05 -11.63 -9.94
N VAL A 172 3.79 -11.59 -9.50
CA VAL A 172 3.42 -11.43 -8.09
C VAL A 172 2.16 -12.22 -7.72
N ASP A 173 2.22 -12.96 -6.61
CA ASP A 173 1.06 -13.64 -6.01
C ASP A 173 0.47 -12.79 -4.87
N MET A 174 -0.61 -12.07 -5.15
CA MET A 174 -1.32 -11.23 -4.19
C MET A 174 -2.28 -12.00 -3.28
N ASP A 175 -2.42 -13.31 -3.49
CA ASP A 175 -3.20 -14.21 -2.64
C ASP A 175 -2.32 -15.01 -1.66
N ALA A 176 -0.99 -14.82 -1.70
CA ALA A 176 -0.07 -15.36 -0.71
C ALA A 176 -0.51 -14.93 0.71
N PRO A 177 -0.44 -15.83 1.71
CA PRO A 177 -0.77 -15.45 3.07
C PRO A 177 0.11 -14.28 3.57
N PRO A 178 -0.44 -13.39 4.42
CA PRO A 178 0.36 -12.36 5.07
C PRO A 178 1.41 -13.01 6.00
N ALA A 179 2.40 -12.23 6.45
CA ALA A 179 3.44 -12.69 7.38
C ALA A 179 4.34 -13.81 6.80
N GLY A 180 4.85 -13.63 5.58
CA GLY A 180 5.83 -14.56 4.98
C GLY A 180 5.23 -15.88 4.47
N GLY A 181 3.96 -15.90 4.09
CA GLY A 181 3.33 -17.07 3.48
C GLY A 181 3.93 -17.45 2.13
N ASN A 182 3.87 -18.74 1.79
CA ASN A 182 4.37 -19.23 0.51
C ASN A 182 3.49 -18.74 -0.65
N SER A 183 4.12 -18.12 -1.64
CA SER A 183 3.52 -17.81 -2.93
C SER A 183 3.47 -19.04 -3.84
N VAL A 184 2.50 -19.06 -4.76
CA VAL A 184 2.54 -19.97 -5.90
C VAL A 184 3.65 -19.54 -6.86
N ASP A 185 4.31 -20.50 -7.50
CA ASP A 185 5.28 -20.23 -8.56
C ASP A 185 4.55 -19.75 -9.82
N LEU A 186 4.86 -18.54 -10.27
CA LEU A 186 4.25 -17.86 -11.40
C LEU A 186 5.31 -17.66 -12.47
N GLU A 187 4.96 -17.94 -13.72
CA GLU A 187 5.89 -17.77 -14.84
C GLU A 187 6.19 -16.28 -15.10
N GLY A 188 7.44 -15.89 -14.84
CA GLY A 188 7.98 -14.57 -15.14
C GLY A 188 9.51 -14.56 -15.06
N ALA A 189 10.15 -13.54 -15.65
CA ALA A 189 11.61 -13.39 -15.56
C ALA A 189 12.07 -13.12 -14.12
N LEU A 190 11.26 -12.40 -13.35
CA LEU A 190 11.43 -12.17 -11.92
C LEU A 190 10.09 -12.35 -11.20
N GLN A 191 10.09 -13.11 -10.10
CA GLN A 191 8.94 -13.18 -9.19
C GLN A 191 9.26 -12.44 -7.89
N VAL A 192 8.33 -11.61 -7.43
CA VAL A 192 8.45 -10.83 -6.19
C VAL A 192 7.37 -11.22 -5.18
N SER A 193 7.65 -10.98 -3.90
CA SER A 193 6.70 -11.12 -2.80
C SER A 193 6.35 -9.75 -2.22
N VAL A 194 5.08 -9.56 -1.88
CA VAL A 194 4.58 -8.39 -1.14
C VAL A 194 4.31 -8.70 0.34
N SER A 195 4.52 -9.95 0.75
CA SER A 195 4.41 -10.39 2.14
C SER A 195 5.76 -10.24 2.83
N TYR A 196 5.72 -9.72 4.06
CA TYR A 196 6.87 -9.55 4.94
C TYR A 196 6.56 -10.13 6.33
N ASP A 197 7.60 -10.51 7.05
CA ASP A 197 7.62 -10.97 8.45
C ASP A 197 8.78 -10.32 9.22
N ASP A 198 8.98 -10.70 10.48
CA ASP A 198 10.04 -10.16 11.34
C ASP A 198 11.48 -10.45 10.83
N LYS A 199 11.65 -11.31 9.82
CA LYS A 199 12.94 -11.70 9.25
C LYS A 199 13.19 -11.11 7.86
N THR A 200 12.20 -10.41 7.30
CA THR A 200 12.27 -9.88 5.95
C THR A 200 13.28 -8.73 5.89
N SER A 201 14.27 -8.84 4.99
CA SER A 201 15.31 -7.82 4.81
C SER A 201 14.75 -6.56 4.19
N LYS A 202 15.40 -5.42 4.43
CA LYS A 202 15.08 -4.14 3.78
C LYS A 202 15.21 -4.16 2.25
N ASP A 203 16.03 -5.06 1.73
CA ASP A 203 16.27 -5.21 0.28
C ASP A 203 15.19 -6.06 -0.41
N GLU A 204 14.27 -6.65 0.37
CA GLU A 204 13.15 -7.44 -0.16
C GLU A 204 12.06 -6.52 -0.74
N PHE A 205 11.47 -6.94 -1.86
CA PHE A 205 10.47 -6.16 -2.58
C PHE A 205 9.32 -5.68 -1.69
N ALA A 206 8.88 -6.50 -0.74
CA ALA A 206 7.80 -6.18 0.19
C ALA A 206 8.12 -4.95 1.06
N VAL A 207 9.37 -4.81 1.52
CA VAL A 207 9.81 -3.66 2.35
C VAL A 207 10.02 -2.43 1.48
N ILE A 208 10.59 -2.59 0.28
CA ILE A 208 10.76 -1.51 -0.70
C ILE A 208 9.40 -0.92 -1.09
N MET A 209 8.44 -1.77 -1.44
CA MET A 209 7.06 -1.39 -1.75
C MET A 209 6.42 -0.66 -0.57
N LEU A 210 6.63 -1.15 0.66
CA LEU A 210 6.09 -0.52 1.86
C LEU A 210 6.67 0.88 2.11
N ALA A 211 7.98 1.03 2.03
CA ALA A 211 8.65 2.32 2.18
C ALA A 211 8.13 3.31 1.13
N ALA A 212 8.05 2.86 -0.13
CA ALA A 212 7.55 3.66 -1.25
C ALA A 212 6.09 4.12 -1.06
N GLN A 213 5.17 3.23 -0.67
CA GLN A 213 3.77 3.64 -0.43
C GLN A 213 3.64 4.63 0.74
N HIS A 214 4.48 4.50 1.77
CA HIS A 214 4.49 5.46 2.88
C HIS A 214 4.99 6.83 2.41
N LEU A 215 6.09 6.92 1.67
CA LEU A 215 6.56 8.20 1.10
C LEU A 215 5.48 8.87 0.26
N ARG A 216 4.79 8.09 -0.59
CA ARG A 216 3.67 8.60 -1.39
C ARG A 216 2.52 9.09 -0.54
N ALA A 217 2.24 8.43 0.58
CA ALA A 217 1.20 8.84 1.51
C ALA A 217 1.54 10.17 2.21
N TRP A 218 2.80 10.35 2.62
CA TRP A 218 3.33 11.61 3.16
C TRP A 218 3.21 12.75 2.16
N GLU A 219 3.58 12.50 0.91
CA GLU A 219 3.41 13.46 -0.18
C GLU A 219 1.94 13.88 -0.36
N GLN A 220 1.01 12.92 -0.41
CA GLN A 220 -0.39 13.19 -0.75
C GLN A 220 -1.21 13.76 0.41
N LEU A 221 -1.03 13.25 1.63
CA LEU A 221 -1.93 13.54 2.76
C LEU A 221 -1.38 14.55 3.74
N PHE A 222 -0.05 14.76 3.78
CA PHE A 222 0.57 15.60 4.80
C PHE A 222 1.40 16.75 4.21
N LEU A 223 2.13 16.54 3.11
CA LEU A 223 3.09 17.53 2.56
C LEU A 223 3.01 17.76 1.04
N PRO A 224 1.82 18.06 0.48
CA PRO A 224 1.70 18.25 -0.98
C PRO A 224 2.51 19.45 -1.51
N SER A 225 2.83 20.43 -0.68
CA SER A 225 3.61 21.62 -1.07
C SER A 225 5.12 21.52 -0.76
N MET A 226 5.57 20.44 -0.10
CA MET A 226 6.93 20.29 0.44
C MET A 226 7.53 18.92 0.07
N VAL A 227 7.13 18.39 -1.10
CA VAL A 227 7.54 17.05 -1.57
C VAL A 227 9.06 16.88 -1.61
N ASN A 228 9.79 17.97 -1.94
CA ASN A 228 11.25 17.97 -2.03
C ASN A 228 11.97 17.87 -0.67
N GLU A 229 11.24 17.94 0.45
CA GLU A 229 11.81 17.80 1.79
C GLU A 229 11.69 16.38 2.35
N LEU A 230 10.90 15.51 1.71
CA LEU A 230 10.80 14.10 2.10
C LEU A 230 12.11 13.36 1.80
N PRO A 231 12.47 12.34 2.61
CA PRO A 231 13.60 11.50 2.26
C PRO A 231 13.32 10.76 0.95
N SER A 232 14.36 10.55 0.17
CA SER A 232 14.32 9.64 -0.97
C SER A 232 14.03 8.20 -0.50
N LEU A 233 13.61 7.35 -1.43
CA LEU A 233 13.39 5.92 -1.15
C LEU A 233 14.66 5.26 -0.59
N ASP A 234 15.83 5.58 -1.15
CA ASP A 234 17.12 5.01 -0.72
C ASP A 234 17.53 5.47 0.69
N GLU A 235 17.28 6.73 1.03
CA GLU A 235 17.52 7.27 2.39
C GLU A 235 16.60 6.62 3.42
N LEU A 236 15.33 6.41 3.07
CA LEU A 236 14.37 5.72 3.91
C LEU A 236 14.79 4.25 4.11
N LEU A 237 15.12 3.54 3.02
CA LEU A 237 15.60 2.15 3.07
C LEU A 237 16.86 1.98 3.89
N SER A 238 17.78 2.94 3.83
CA SER A 238 19.00 2.93 4.62
C SER A 238 18.75 3.08 6.13
N SER A 239 17.56 3.54 6.52
CA SER A 239 17.17 3.85 7.90
C SER A 239 16.25 2.81 8.56
N ILE A 240 15.84 1.78 7.79
CA ILE A 240 15.05 0.62 8.26
C ILE A 240 16.01 -0.41 8.85
#